data_AF-A0A1V6PJU2-F1
#
_entry.id   AF-A0A1V6PJU2-F1
#
_cell.length_a   1.000
_cell.length_b   1.000
_cell.length_c   1.000
_cell.angle_alpha   90.00
_cell.angle_beta   90.00
_cell.angle_gamma   90.00
#
_symmetry.space_group_name_H-M   'P 1'
#
loop_
_entity.id
_entity.type
_entity.pdbx_description
1 polymer ?
#
loop_
_entity_poly.entity_id
_entity_poly.type
_entity_poly.pdbx_seq_one_letter_code
_entity_poly.pdbx_strand_id
1 'polypeptide(L)'
;MVEEATCLFDQWLDSGELELVSRGQVKYLDFADYPHKAIGTLSLGRDYIVIIASVQMAIVAFVPTRASDVIAFEIGLDRKSHIQLMMEQITQHWDRGERLGYFDHLFVPAKAFVVGMLTNGQNPRPDQTTAIMNYLESLGLEPRLKFFDNPRAQNWCSRGTIIVTCPDDESEQAIVFIDGNLH
;
A
#
# COMPACT_ATOMS: atom_id res chain seq x y z
N MET A 1 -5.73 -7.47 19.11
CA MET A 1 -4.52 -7.02 18.43
C MET A 1 -4.78 -5.85 17.45
N VAL A 2 -5.88 -5.09 17.58
CA VAL A 2 -6.21 -3.97 16.67
C VAL A 2 -5.70 -2.63 17.23
N GLU A 3 -5.67 -2.47 18.56
CA GLU A 3 -5.11 -1.27 19.23
C GLU A 3 -3.57 -1.17 19.13
N GLU A 4 -2.87 -2.23 18.72
CA GLU A 4 -1.40 -2.28 18.71
C GLU A 4 -0.77 -1.59 17.49
N ALA A 5 -1.41 -1.63 16.31
CA ALA A 5 -0.79 -1.19 15.07
C ALA A 5 -0.64 0.34 14.96
N THR A 6 -1.62 1.12 15.44
CA THR A 6 -1.53 2.60 15.42
C THR A 6 -0.56 3.13 16.48
N CYS A 7 -0.49 2.51 17.67
CA CYS A 7 0.51 2.86 18.68
C CYS A 7 1.94 2.55 18.18
N LEU A 8 2.11 1.42 17.49
CA LEU A 8 3.35 1.06 16.84
C LEU A 8 3.71 2.02 15.70
N PHE A 9 2.72 2.47 14.93
CA PHE A 9 2.89 3.45 13.86
C PHE A 9 3.50 4.76 14.38
N ASP A 10 2.86 5.37 15.38
CA ASP A 10 3.31 6.66 15.93
C ASP A 10 4.70 6.51 16.56
N GLN A 11 4.97 5.40 17.25
CA GLN A 11 6.28 5.11 17.82
C GLN A 11 7.38 5.01 16.75
N TRP A 12 7.13 4.27 15.67
CA TRP A 12 8.11 4.13 14.59
C TRP A 12 8.26 5.39 13.76
N LEU A 13 7.18 6.19 13.64
CA LEU A 13 7.26 7.50 13.00
C LEU A 13 8.13 8.46 13.82
N ASP A 14 7.92 8.53 15.12
CA ASP A 14 8.68 9.39 16.03
C ASP A 14 10.14 8.94 16.18
N SER A 15 10.43 7.64 16.08
CA SER A 15 11.80 7.11 16.10
C SER A 15 12.56 7.28 14.78
N GLY A 16 11.86 7.64 13.69
CA GLY A 16 12.43 7.73 12.34
C GLY A 16 12.64 6.37 11.66
N GLU A 17 12.07 5.31 12.21
CA GLU A 17 12.11 3.94 11.67
C GLU A 17 10.99 3.69 10.67
N LEU A 18 10.00 4.57 10.56
CA LEU A 18 8.90 4.48 9.59
C LEU A 18 9.01 5.52 8.48
N GLU A 19 9.05 5.04 7.24
CA GLU A 19 8.89 5.85 6.04
C GLU A 19 7.39 6.08 5.76
N LEU A 20 6.91 7.30 6.03
CA LEU A 20 5.51 7.66 5.80
C LEU A 20 5.20 7.87 4.31
N VAL A 21 4.21 7.15 3.79
CA VAL A 21 3.62 7.35 2.46
C VAL A 21 2.38 8.22 2.59
N SER A 22 2.49 9.45 2.09
CA SER A 22 1.35 10.37 2.09
C SER A 22 0.46 10.17 0.87
N ARG A 23 -0.75 10.71 0.95
CA ARG A 23 -1.75 10.63 -0.10
C ARG A 23 -1.22 11.14 -1.44
N GLY A 24 -1.39 10.34 -2.50
CA GLY A 24 -0.87 10.64 -3.84
C GLY A 24 0.61 10.32 -4.03
N GLN A 25 1.27 9.68 -3.06
CA GLN A 25 2.67 9.28 -3.18
C GLN A 25 2.81 7.78 -3.44
N VAL A 26 3.85 7.44 -4.19
CA VAL A 26 4.42 6.10 -4.25
C VAL A 26 5.79 6.18 -3.61
N LYS A 27 6.07 5.27 -2.68
CA LYS A 27 7.39 5.12 -2.07
C LYS A 27 7.84 3.68 -2.14
N TYR A 28 9.15 3.54 -2.14
CA TYR A 28 9.88 2.29 -2.20
C TYR A 28 10.84 2.26 -1.01
N LEU A 29 10.89 1.12 -0.31
CA LEU A 29 11.83 0.85 0.76
C LEU A 29 12.62 -0.42 0.42
N ASP A 30 13.94 -0.30 0.49
CA ASP A 30 14.87 -1.40 0.36
C ASP A 30 15.16 -1.97 1.75
N PHE A 31 14.67 -3.17 2.04
CA PHE A 31 14.93 -3.85 3.31
C PHE A 31 16.35 -4.43 3.36
N ALA A 32 17.01 -4.66 2.22
CA ALA A 32 18.40 -5.12 2.22
C ALA A 32 19.33 -4.03 2.78
N ASP A 33 19.08 -2.76 2.43
CA ASP A 33 19.83 -1.62 2.96
C ASP A 33 19.33 -1.16 4.34
N TYR A 34 18.02 -1.31 4.62
CA TYR A 34 17.37 -0.80 5.82
C TYR A 34 16.44 -1.83 6.49
N PRO A 35 16.98 -2.94 7.04
CA PRO A 35 16.17 -4.06 7.54
C PRO A 35 15.32 -3.70 8.77
N HIS A 36 15.71 -2.68 9.53
CA HIS A 36 14.97 -2.18 10.69
C HIS A 36 13.89 -1.15 10.34
N LYS A 37 13.84 -0.69 9.09
CA LYS A 37 12.86 0.31 8.68
C LYS A 37 11.56 -0.34 8.23
N ALA A 38 10.48 0.38 8.48
CA ALA A 38 9.16 0.09 8.00
C ALA A 38 8.73 1.14 6.95
N ILE A 39 7.77 0.79 6.11
CA ILE A 39 7.09 1.74 5.22
C ILE A 39 5.59 1.61 5.43
N GLY A 40 4.90 2.74 5.54
CA GLY A 40 3.49 2.69 5.92
C GLY A 40 2.72 3.97 5.67
N THR A 41 1.43 3.89 5.88
CA THR A 41 0.49 5.00 5.71
C THR A 41 -0.63 4.92 6.71
N LEU A 42 -1.31 6.05 6.93
CA LEU A 42 -2.36 6.19 7.92
C LEU A 42 -3.59 6.86 7.29
N SER A 43 -4.75 6.63 7.91
CA SER A 43 -6.02 7.26 7.52
C SER A 43 -6.43 7.01 6.07
N LEU A 44 -6.51 5.74 5.66
CA LEU A 44 -6.86 5.35 4.29
C LEU A 44 -8.21 5.93 3.82
N GLY A 45 -9.16 6.10 4.74
CA GLY A 45 -10.45 6.70 4.43
C GLY A 45 -11.15 5.95 3.30
N ARG A 46 -11.47 6.64 2.19
CA ARG A 46 -12.13 6.06 1.00
C ARG A 46 -11.17 5.71 -0.13
N ASP A 47 -9.89 5.88 0.09
CA ASP A 47 -8.86 5.72 -0.92
C ASP A 47 -8.29 4.30 -0.93
N TYR A 48 -7.37 4.02 -1.85
CA TYR A 48 -6.76 2.69 -1.99
C TYR A 48 -5.28 2.75 -1.63
N ILE A 49 -4.78 1.72 -0.94
CA ILE A 49 -3.34 1.47 -0.86
C ILE A 49 -3.01 0.32 -1.78
N VAL A 50 -1.97 0.49 -2.59
CA VAL A 50 -1.35 -0.61 -3.31
C VAL A 50 -0.03 -0.94 -2.63
N ILE A 51 0.17 -2.22 -2.36
CA ILE A 51 1.37 -2.75 -1.71
C ILE A 51 1.95 -3.81 -2.65
N ILE A 52 3.24 -3.73 -2.93
CA ILE A 52 4.00 -4.80 -3.56
C ILE A 52 5.20 -5.07 -2.66
N ALA A 53 5.33 -6.27 -2.11
CA ALA A 53 6.39 -6.56 -1.15
C ALA A 53 7.03 -7.93 -1.38
N SER A 54 8.34 -7.99 -1.18
CA SER A 54 9.16 -9.20 -1.12
C SER A 54 10.00 -9.21 0.16
N VAL A 55 10.81 -10.25 0.36
CA VAL A 55 11.78 -10.32 1.46
C VAL A 55 12.76 -9.16 1.50
N GLN A 56 13.08 -8.58 0.34
CA GLN A 56 14.15 -7.58 0.20
C GLN A 56 13.62 -6.16 0.07
N MET A 57 12.33 -5.96 -0.20
CA MET A 57 11.82 -4.62 -0.47
C MET A 57 10.30 -4.50 -0.33
N ALA A 58 9.80 -3.27 -0.15
CA ALA A 58 8.37 -2.94 -0.26
C ALA A 58 8.11 -1.66 -1.09
N ILE A 59 7.12 -1.71 -2.00
CA ILE A 59 6.49 -0.57 -2.67
C ILE A 59 5.16 -0.34 -1.95
N VAL A 60 4.93 0.89 -1.51
CA VAL A 60 3.63 1.31 -0.96
C VAL A 60 3.18 2.58 -1.68
N ALA A 61 1.98 2.53 -2.24
CA ALA A 61 1.36 3.63 -2.97
C ALA A 61 0.02 3.99 -2.35
N PHE A 62 -0.14 5.27 -1.99
CA PHE A 62 -1.41 5.79 -1.50
C PHE A 62 -2.17 6.43 -2.66
N VAL A 63 -3.11 5.66 -3.24
CA VAL A 63 -3.85 5.99 -4.46
C VAL A 63 -5.18 6.69 -4.13
N PRO A 64 -5.28 8.02 -4.34
CA PRO A 64 -6.50 8.79 -4.12
C PRO A 64 -7.58 8.43 -5.14
N THR A 65 -8.83 8.34 -4.68
CA THR A 65 -10.00 8.04 -5.53
C THR A 65 -10.63 9.27 -6.18
N ARG A 66 -10.21 10.46 -5.76
CA ARG A 66 -10.69 11.75 -6.27
C ARG A 66 -9.52 12.53 -6.85
N ALA A 67 -9.64 12.90 -8.11
CA ALA A 67 -8.70 13.74 -8.84
C ALA A 67 -8.45 15.12 -8.18
N SER A 68 -9.40 15.65 -7.42
CA SER A 68 -9.26 16.96 -6.74
C SER A 68 -8.18 17.01 -5.66
N ASP A 69 -7.59 15.87 -5.33
CA ASP A 69 -6.65 15.74 -4.23
C ASP A 69 -5.22 15.72 -4.79
N VAL A 70 -4.64 16.93 -4.83
CA VAL A 70 -3.22 17.29 -5.03
C VAL A 70 -2.67 17.10 -6.45
N ILE A 71 -2.85 15.97 -7.14
CA ILE A 71 -2.13 15.73 -8.42
C ILE A 71 -2.93 16.15 -9.66
N ALA A 72 -4.26 16.00 -9.69
CA ALA A 72 -5.00 16.33 -10.92
C ALA A 72 -5.29 17.84 -11.07
N PHE A 73 -5.15 18.63 -10.01
CA PHE A 73 -5.40 20.08 -10.08
C PHE A 73 -4.25 20.84 -10.76
N GLU A 74 -3.00 20.40 -10.59
CA GLU A 74 -1.84 21.05 -11.23
C GLU A 74 -1.68 20.70 -12.72
N ILE A 75 -2.26 19.58 -13.17
CA ILE A 75 -2.01 19.02 -14.52
C ILE A 75 -3.30 18.95 -15.38
N GLY A 76 -4.46 19.35 -14.85
CA GLY A 76 -5.72 19.35 -15.60
C GLY A 76 -6.20 17.96 -16.05
N LEU A 77 -5.76 16.92 -15.35
CA LEU A 77 -5.95 15.52 -15.72
C LEU A 77 -7.30 14.98 -15.22
N ASP A 78 -7.91 14.09 -16.00
CA ASP A 78 -9.13 13.40 -15.62
C ASP A 78 -8.89 12.34 -14.51
N ARG A 79 -9.94 11.78 -13.92
CA ARG A 79 -9.79 10.77 -12.85
C ARG A 79 -9.10 9.48 -13.31
N LYS A 80 -9.23 9.10 -14.59
CA LYS A 80 -8.64 7.87 -15.13
C LYS A 80 -7.13 8.02 -15.28
N SER A 81 -6.68 9.17 -15.75
CA SER A 81 -5.27 9.51 -15.88
C SER A 81 -4.54 9.57 -14.53
N HIS A 82 -5.22 9.89 -13.42
CA HIS A 82 -4.56 9.88 -12.12
C HIS A 82 -4.19 8.48 -11.61
N ILE A 83 -5.11 7.50 -11.66
CA ILE A 83 -4.79 6.11 -11.31
C ILE A 83 -3.67 5.60 -12.23
N GLN A 84 -3.77 5.90 -13.52
CA GLN A 84 -2.74 5.53 -14.48
C GLN A 84 -1.36 6.12 -14.11
N LEU A 85 -1.26 7.40 -13.76
CA LEU A 85 -0.01 8.02 -13.32
C LEU A 85 0.59 7.36 -12.07
N MET A 86 -0.26 7.03 -11.08
CA MET A 86 0.19 6.33 -9.88
C MET A 86 0.70 4.93 -10.23
N MET A 87 -0.01 4.24 -11.13
CA MET A 87 0.38 2.92 -11.61
C MET A 87 1.70 2.98 -12.42
N GLU A 88 1.92 4.03 -13.21
CA GLU A 88 3.19 4.27 -13.92
C GLU A 88 4.35 4.46 -12.93
N GLN A 89 4.15 5.18 -11.83
CA GLN A 89 5.16 5.31 -10.77
C GLN A 89 5.44 3.98 -10.08
N ILE A 90 4.40 3.17 -9.82
CA ILE A 90 4.57 1.81 -9.29
C ILE A 90 5.42 0.97 -10.25
N THR A 91 5.15 1.03 -11.55
CA THR A 91 5.93 0.31 -12.57
C THR A 91 7.39 0.74 -12.58
N GLN A 92 7.69 2.03 -12.43
CA GLN A 92 9.09 2.49 -12.34
C GLN A 92 9.83 1.89 -11.14
N HIS A 93 9.15 1.77 -9.99
CA HIS A 93 9.71 1.11 -8.81
C HIS A 93 9.80 -0.41 -8.97
N TRP A 94 8.82 -1.03 -9.61
CA TRP A 94 8.82 -2.45 -9.95
C TRP A 94 9.99 -2.81 -10.86
N ASP A 95 10.15 -2.11 -11.99
CA ASP A 95 11.25 -2.29 -12.94
C ASP A 95 12.62 -2.04 -12.29
N ARG A 96 12.69 -1.18 -11.28
CA ARG A 96 13.91 -1.02 -10.48
C ARG A 96 14.17 -2.25 -9.62
N GLY A 97 13.17 -2.78 -8.91
CA GLY A 97 13.30 -3.98 -8.07
C GLY A 97 13.67 -5.22 -8.89
N GLU A 98 13.05 -5.41 -10.05
CA GLU A 98 13.36 -6.47 -11.01
C GLU A 98 14.84 -6.40 -11.44
N ARG A 99 15.33 -5.22 -11.83
CA ARG A 99 16.75 -5.03 -12.22
C ARG A 99 17.75 -5.29 -11.10
N LEU A 100 17.32 -5.12 -9.85
CA LEU A 100 18.13 -5.40 -8.67
C LEU A 100 18.00 -6.86 -8.21
N GLY A 101 17.13 -7.65 -8.85
CA GLY A 101 16.90 -9.06 -8.53
C GLY A 101 16.03 -9.28 -7.28
N TYR A 102 15.33 -8.24 -6.80
CA TYR A 102 14.61 -8.30 -5.51
C TYR A 102 13.31 -9.11 -5.53
N PHE A 103 12.91 -9.57 -6.71
CA PHE A 103 11.70 -10.36 -6.94
C PHE A 103 12.01 -11.76 -7.51
N ASP A 104 13.27 -12.05 -7.83
CA ASP A 104 13.73 -13.33 -8.39
C ASP A 104 13.93 -14.44 -7.32
N HIS A 105 13.42 -14.24 -6.10
CA HIS A 105 13.58 -15.21 -5.02
C HIS A 105 12.76 -16.49 -5.32
N LEU A 106 13.47 -17.53 -5.78
CA LEU A 106 12.94 -18.85 -6.19
C LEU A 106 11.97 -19.51 -5.21
N PHE A 107 11.98 -19.10 -3.94
CA PHE A 107 11.20 -19.71 -2.87
C PHE A 107 10.06 -18.84 -2.35
N VAL A 108 10.13 -17.51 -2.54
CA VAL A 108 9.14 -16.57 -1.99
C VAL A 108 8.87 -15.45 -3.00
N PRO A 109 7.84 -15.59 -3.87
CA PRO A 109 7.51 -14.56 -4.83
C PRO A 109 6.96 -13.31 -4.14
N ALA A 110 7.10 -12.17 -4.81
CA ALA A 110 6.52 -10.91 -4.37
C ALA A 110 5.00 -11.03 -4.22
N LYS A 111 4.45 -10.39 -3.18
CA LYS A 111 3.02 -10.30 -2.95
C LYS A 111 2.51 -8.93 -3.33
N ALA A 112 1.39 -8.89 -4.04
CA ALA A 112 0.67 -7.67 -4.33
C ALA A 112 -0.66 -7.62 -3.57
N PHE A 113 -0.93 -6.50 -2.91
CA PHE A 113 -2.19 -6.25 -2.23
C PHE A 113 -2.79 -4.92 -2.69
N VAL A 114 -4.10 -4.92 -2.86
CA VAL A 114 -4.89 -3.70 -3.01
C VAL A 114 -5.80 -3.61 -1.80
N VAL A 115 -5.51 -2.65 -0.94
CA VAL A 115 -6.25 -2.43 0.30
C VAL A 115 -7.22 -1.27 0.11
N GLY A 116 -8.48 -1.48 0.46
CA GLY A 116 -9.52 -0.47 0.36
C GLY A 116 -10.53 -0.57 1.50
N MET A 117 -11.55 0.27 1.45
CA MET A 117 -12.60 0.35 2.47
C MET A 117 -13.94 -0.16 1.93
N LEU A 118 -14.66 -0.97 2.70
CA LEU A 118 -16.07 -1.26 2.42
C LEU A 118 -16.97 -0.13 2.93
N THR A 119 -17.98 0.22 2.14
CA THR A 119 -19.10 1.06 2.55
C THR A 119 -20.36 0.20 2.57
N ASN A 120 -20.93 -0.05 3.74
CA ASN A 120 -22.10 -0.94 3.92
C ASN A 120 -21.86 -2.35 3.33
N GLY A 121 -20.69 -2.94 3.56
CA GLY A 121 -20.35 -4.27 3.05
C GLY A 121 -20.07 -4.33 1.54
N GLN A 122 -19.99 -3.19 0.85
CA GLN A 122 -19.72 -3.13 -0.58
C GLN A 122 -18.52 -2.26 -0.90
N ASN A 123 -17.75 -2.65 -1.92
CA ASN A 123 -16.72 -1.81 -2.49
C ASN A 123 -17.37 -0.56 -3.12
N PRO A 124 -17.08 0.66 -2.65
CA PRO A 124 -17.73 1.87 -3.15
C PRO A 124 -17.32 2.23 -4.59
N ARG A 125 -16.22 1.66 -5.13
CA ARG A 125 -15.70 1.97 -6.47
C ARG A 125 -15.11 0.73 -7.15
N PRO A 126 -15.95 -0.25 -7.54
CA PRO A 126 -15.50 -1.50 -8.12
C PRO A 126 -14.70 -1.31 -9.42
N ASP A 127 -15.04 -0.29 -10.21
CA ASP A 127 -14.35 0.06 -11.46
C ASP A 127 -12.87 0.44 -11.23
N GLN A 128 -12.60 1.24 -10.21
CA GLN A 128 -11.23 1.65 -9.86
C GLN A 128 -10.43 0.47 -9.32
N THR A 129 -11.05 -0.35 -8.48
CA THR A 129 -10.44 -1.59 -7.99
C THR A 129 -10.06 -2.51 -9.13
N THR A 130 -10.98 -2.78 -10.06
CA THR A 130 -10.68 -3.60 -11.24
C THR A 130 -9.56 -3.01 -12.08
N ALA A 131 -9.53 -1.69 -12.28
CA ALA A 131 -8.45 -1.04 -13.03
C ALA A 131 -7.07 -1.24 -12.39
N ILE A 132 -6.97 -1.08 -11.06
CA ILE A 132 -5.72 -1.30 -10.32
C ILE A 132 -5.31 -2.78 -10.39
N MET A 133 -6.26 -3.70 -10.16
CA MET A 133 -6.00 -5.14 -10.19
C MET A 133 -5.47 -5.58 -11.56
N ASN A 134 -6.16 -5.21 -12.63
CA ASN A 134 -5.73 -5.53 -14.00
C ASN A 134 -4.35 -4.95 -14.33
N TYR A 135 -4.04 -3.77 -13.79
CA TYR A 135 -2.72 -3.16 -13.99
C TYR A 135 -1.62 -3.99 -13.31
N LEU A 136 -1.84 -4.40 -12.05
CA LEU A 136 -0.89 -5.25 -11.33
C LEU A 136 -0.74 -6.63 -12.00
N GLU A 137 -1.83 -7.22 -12.47
CA GLU A 137 -1.81 -8.46 -13.26
C GLU A 137 -0.97 -8.30 -14.54
N SER A 138 -1.01 -7.13 -15.19
CA SER A 138 -0.19 -6.85 -16.37
C SER A 138 1.32 -6.78 -16.09
N LEU A 139 1.70 -6.59 -14.82
CA LEU A 139 3.09 -6.70 -14.34
C LEU A 139 3.48 -8.15 -14.00
N GLY A 140 2.58 -9.12 -14.19
CA GLY A 140 2.81 -10.53 -13.84
C GLY A 140 2.54 -10.85 -12.36
N LEU A 141 1.95 -9.92 -11.60
CA LEU A 141 1.61 -10.12 -10.20
C LEU A 141 0.26 -10.82 -10.05
N GLU A 142 0.07 -11.50 -8.91
CA GLU A 142 -1.23 -12.03 -8.48
C GLU A 142 -1.80 -11.16 -7.35
N PRO A 143 -2.43 -10.00 -7.66
CA PRO A 143 -2.89 -9.08 -6.63
C PRO A 143 -4.04 -9.66 -5.83
N ARG A 144 -4.06 -9.35 -4.53
CA ARG A 144 -5.13 -9.75 -3.61
C ARG A 144 -5.83 -8.53 -3.07
N LEU A 145 -7.16 -8.59 -3.05
CA LEU A 145 -7.97 -7.55 -2.42
C LEU A 145 -8.05 -7.78 -0.92
N LYS A 146 -7.88 -6.70 -0.17
CA LYS A 146 -8.18 -6.64 1.26
C LYS A 146 -9.08 -5.46 1.50
N PHE A 147 -10.18 -5.69 2.20
CA PHE A 147 -11.01 -4.59 2.64
C PHE A 147 -11.14 -4.56 4.15
N PHE A 148 -11.25 -3.37 4.70
CA PHE A 148 -11.71 -3.17 6.07
C PHE A 148 -13.06 -2.49 6.08
N ASP A 149 -13.87 -2.81 7.07
CA ASP A 149 -15.08 -2.05 7.34
C ASP A 149 -14.73 -0.69 7.94
N ASN A 150 -15.37 0.37 7.45
CA ASN A 150 -15.37 1.65 8.14
C ASN A 150 -16.55 1.69 9.12
N PRO A 151 -16.32 1.52 10.44
CA PRO A 151 -17.37 1.75 11.40
C PRO A 151 -17.74 3.23 11.32
N ARG A 152 -18.97 3.53 10.91
CA ARG A 152 -19.52 4.90 10.79
C ARG A 152 -19.49 5.73 12.10
N ALA A 153 -18.84 5.25 13.18
CA ALA A 153 -18.79 5.87 14.48
C ALA A 153 -17.51 6.69 14.67
N GLN A 154 -17.71 7.96 15.03
CA GLN A 154 -16.71 8.98 15.30
C GLN A 154 -15.73 8.55 16.41
N ASN A 155 -14.47 9.02 16.29
CA ASN A 155 -13.47 9.18 17.37
C ASN A 155 -12.43 8.08 17.68
N TRP A 156 -12.17 7.11 16.79
CA TRP A 156 -11.08 6.16 17.02
C TRP A 156 -9.92 6.38 16.04
N CYS A 157 -8.69 6.35 16.55
CA CYS A 157 -7.44 6.61 15.83
C CYS A 157 -7.03 5.48 14.85
N SER A 158 -7.74 4.36 14.83
CA SER A 158 -7.50 3.23 13.91
C SER A 158 -8.35 3.36 12.64
N ARG A 159 -7.80 3.86 11.52
CA ARG A 159 -8.56 4.17 10.29
C ARG A 159 -7.90 3.65 9.00
N GLY A 160 -7.48 2.39 9.00
CA GLY A 160 -6.78 1.80 7.85
C GLY A 160 -5.31 2.20 7.83
N THR A 161 -4.65 2.09 8.98
CA THR A 161 -3.20 2.18 9.10
C THR A 161 -2.59 0.95 8.46
N ILE A 162 -1.59 1.13 7.63
CA ILE A 162 -0.85 0.04 6.99
C ILE A 162 0.61 0.22 7.31
N ILE A 163 1.26 -0.86 7.75
CA ILE A 163 2.70 -0.92 7.94
C ILE A 163 3.23 -2.16 7.24
N VAL A 164 4.31 -2.00 6.49
CA VAL A 164 5.03 -3.09 5.85
C VAL A 164 6.45 -3.13 6.40
N THR A 165 6.86 -4.28 6.89
CA THR A 165 8.20 -4.51 7.44
C THR A 165 8.92 -5.64 6.73
N CYS A 166 10.25 -5.63 6.84
CA CYS A 166 11.08 -6.80 6.55
C CYS A 166 10.57 -8.00 7.38
N PRO A 167 10.57 -9.23 6.82
CA PRO A 167 10.35 -10.42 7.62
C PRO A 167 11.51 -10.65 8.60
N ASP A 168 11.23 -11.40 9.68
CA ASP A 168 12.25 -11.79 10.67
C ASP A 168 13.19 -12.90 10.13
N ASP A 169 12.75 -13.65 9.11
CA ASP A 169 13.51 -14.71 8.43
C ASP A 169 13.42 -14.54 6.90
N GLU A 170 14.53 -14.73 6.18
CA GLU A 170 14.59 -14.62 4.70
C GLU A 170 13.75 -15.68 3.96
N SER A 171 13.31 -16.72 4.66
CA SER A 171 12.35 -17.71 4.16
C SER A 171 10.88 -17.31 4.32
N GLU A 172 10.63 -16.21 5.03
CA GLU A 172 9.29 -15.66 5.27
C GLU A 172 8.96 -14.52 4.29
N GLN A 173 7.79 -13.89 4.44
CA GLN A 173 7.35 -12.80 3.58
C GLN A 173 7.28 -11.50 4.35
N ALA A 174 7.50 -10.37 3.67
CA ALA A 174 7.25 -9.06 4.24
C ALA A 174 5.90 -9.02 4.95
N ILE A 175 5.95 -8.53 6.18
CA ILE A 175 4.80 -8.56 7.09
C ILE A 175 3.99 -7.30 6.80
N VAL A 176 2.72 -7.50 6.44
CA VAL A 176 1.78 -6.41 6.16
C VAL A 176 0.77 -6.33 7.31
N PHE A 177 0.93 -5.33 8.15
CA PHE A 177 -0.02 -5.00 9.21
C PHE A 177 -1.09 -4.08 8.63
N ILE A 178 -2.36 -4.43 8.82
CA ILE A 178 -3.50 -3.57 8.46
C ILE A 178 -4.37 -3.43 9.70
N ASP A 179 -4.50 -2.20 10.17
CA ASP A 179 -5.34 -1.87 11.31
C ASP A 179 -6.82 -1.78 10.90
N GLY A 180 -7.61 -2.80 11.30
CA GLY A 180 -9.06 -2.87 11.09
C GLY A 180 -9.61 -4.31 11.05
N ASN A 181 -10.94 -4.45 11.11
CA ASN A 181 -11.60 -5.73 10.86
C ASN A 181 -11.53 -6.04 9.36
N LEU A 182 -10.61 -6.93 8.98
CA LEU A 182 -10.40 -7.36 7.61
C LEU A 182 -11.48 -8.36 7.15
N HIS A 183 -11.93 -8.18 5.91
CA HIS A 183 -12.73 -9.14 5.13
C HIS A 183 -11.94 -9.63 3.92
#